data_AF-A0A1H3L2P7-F1
#
_entry.id   AF-A0A1H3L2P7-F1
#
_cell.length_a   1.000
_cell.length_b   1.000
_cell.length_c   1.000
_cell.angle_alpha   90.00
_cell.angle_beta   90.00
_cell.angle_gamma   90.00
#
_symmetry.space_group_name_H-M   'P 1'
#
loop_
_entity.id
_entity.type
_entity.pdbx_description
1 polymer ?
#
loop_
_entity_poly.entity_id
_entity_poly.type
_entity_poly.pdbx_seq_one_letter_code
_entity_poly.pdbx_strand_id
1 'polypeptide(L)'
;MFGKKKTWQKATGTVLARTIASTDSDGAMITYDYAVEVRPTEGAVFRAMLKDPRMLTDFLQPIVGKTVGVEFDAASGKARFDKSDPQLSFKAFERAQQDAVRRALDPRQGS
;
A
#
# COMPACT_ATOMS: atom_id res chain seq x y z
N MET A 1 -11.58 -30.86 10.63
CA MET A 1 -10.31 -30.12 10.41
C MET A 1 -10.59 -28.64 10.65
N PHE A 2 -10.14 -28.09 11.77
CA PHE A 2 -10.38 -26.68 12.12
C PHE A 2 -9.37 -25.79 11.37
N GLY A 3 -9.86 -25.01 10.40
CA GLY A 3 -9.06 -24.01 9.71
C GLY A 3 -8.58 -22.97 10.71
N LYS A 4 -7.25 -22.86 10.89
CA LYS A 4 -6.65 -21.79 11.71
C LYS A 4 -7.13 -20.44 11.14
N LYS A 5 -7.86 -19.66 11.95
CA LYS A 5 -8.23 -18.27 11.60
C LYS A 5 -6.95 -17.53 11.25
N LYS A 6 -6.87 -16.97 10.05
CA LYS A 6 -5.76 -16.09 9.65
C LYS A 6 -5.83 -14.84 10.51
N THR A 7 -4.92 -14.72 11.47
CA THR A 7 -4.79 -13.51 12.29
C THR A 7 -3.86 -12.56 11.55
N TRP A 8 -4.44 -11.67 10.77
CA TRP A 8 -3.71 -10.59 10.11
C TRP A 8 -3.29 -9.56 11.17
N GLN A 9 -2.00 -9.30 11.25
CA GLN A 9 -1.38 -8.35 12.16
C GLN A 9 -0.90 -7.15 11.36
N LYS A 10 -1.06 -5.94 11.92
CA LYS A 10 -0.58 -4.70 11.29
C LYS A 10 0.93 -4.57 11.41
N ALA A 11 1.54 -4.04 10.37
CA ALA A 11 2.96 -3.76 10.28
C ALA A 11 3.21 -2.58 9.33
N THR A 12 4.46 -2.12 9.27
CA THR A 12 4.89 -1.17 8.23
C THR A 12 5.66 -1.93 7.16
N GLY A 13 5.54 -1.49 5.91
CA GLY A 13 6.18 -2.11 4.76
C GLY A 13 6.89 -1.07 3.91
N THR A 14 8.16 -1.29 3.59
CA THR A 14 8.89 -0.46 2.62
C THR A 14 8.95 -1.17 1.28
N VAL A 15 8.45 -0.52 0.22
CA VAL A 15 8.48 -1.08 -1.13
C VAL A 15 9.92 -1.04 -1.66
N LEU A 16 10.53 -2.20 -1.86
CA LEU A 16 11.91 -2.31 -2.35
C LEU A 16 11.97 -2.37 -3.88
N ALA A 17 11.01 -3.06 -4.50
CA ALA A 17 10.89 -3.18 -5.94
C ALA A 17 9.44 -3.48 -6.33
N ARG A 18 9.11 -3.21 -7.60
CA ARG A 18 7.85 -3.63 -8.20
C ARG A 18 8.09 -4.10 -9.64
N THR A 19 7.29 -5.06 -10.10
CA THR A 19 7.27 -5.52 -11.48
C THR A 19 5.84 -5.60 -11.98
N ILE A 20 5.64 -5.43 -13.29
CA ILE A 20 4.33 -5.64 -13.90
C ILE A 20 3.97 -7.12 -13.76
N ALA A 21 2.82 -7.40 -13.14
CA ALA A 21 2.29 -8.75 -12.96
C ALA A 21 1.31 -9.10 -14.09
N SER A 22 0.44 -8.17 -14.47
CA SER A 22 -0.46 -8.32 -15.60
C SER A 22 -0.86 -6.96 -16.17
N THR A 23 -1.25 -6.97 -17.43
CA THR A 23 -1.98 -5.87 -18.08
C THR A 23 -3.33 -6.41 -18.54
N ASP A 24 -4.36 -5.58 -18.53
CA ASP A 24 -5.60 -5.91 -19.25
C ASP A 24 -5.39 -5.85 -20.78
N SER A 25 -6.39 -6.32 -21.53
CA SER A 25 -6.34 -6.48 -22.99
C SER A 25 -5.98 -5.18 -23.73
N ASP A 26 -6.41 -4.04 -23.17
CA ASP A 26 -6.25 -2.72 -23.77
C ASP A 26 -5.04 -1.97 -23.20
N GLY A 27 -4.28 -2.57 -22.26
CA GLY A 27 -3.13 -1.98 -21.60
C GLY A 27 -3.44 -0.82 -20.66
N ALA A 28 -4.73 -0.56 -20.39
CA ALA A 28 -5.21 0.54 -19.56
C ALA A 28 -5.03 0.26 -18.06
N MET A 29 -5.08 -1.01 -17.65
CA MET A 29 -4.94 -1.42 -16.25
C MET A 29 -3.74 -2.32 -16.06
N ILE A 30 -2.70 -1.77 -15.42
CA ILE A 30 -1.48 -2.48 -15.07
C ILE A 30 -1.55 -2.88 -13.59
N THR A 31 -1.42 -4.17 -13.30
CA THR A 31 -1.21 -4.67 -11.94
C THR A 31 0.25 -4.97 -11.69
N TYR A 32 0.68 -4.83 -10.44
CA TYR A 32 2.07 -5.04 -10.06
C TYR A 32 2.21 -6.11 -8.97
N ASP A 33 3.32 -6.84 -9.02
CA ASP A 33 3.86 -7.59 -7.89
C ASP A 33 4.94 -6.72 -7.22
N TYR A 34 4.93 -6.70 -5.88
CA TYR A 34 5.77 -5.83 -5.07
C TYR A 34 6.66 -6.66 -4.16
N ALA A 35 7.96 -6.42 -4.17
CA ALA A 35 8.84 -6.87 -3.10
C ALA A 35 8.84 -5.83 -1.98
N VAL A 36 8.38 -6.22 -0.80
CA VAL A 36 8.22 -5.33 0.35
C VAL A 36 9.01 -5.87 1.52
N GLU A 37 9.80 -5.00 2.16
CA GLU A 37 10.38 -5.26 3.47
C GLU A 37 9.34 -4.95 4.54
N VAL A 38 8.82 -6.00 5.17
CA VAL A 38 7.82 -5.92 6.23
C VAL A 38 8.53 -5.83 7.58
N ARG A 39 8.14 -4.81 8.34
CA ARG A 39 8.61 -4.50 9.68
C ARG A 39 7.43 -4.62 10.65
N PRO A 40 7.23 -5.81 11.23
CA PRO A 40 6.28 -6.00 12.33
C PRO A 40 6.58 -5.08 13.51
N THR A 41 5.55 -4.71 14.28
CA THR A 41 5.74 -4.03 15.56
C THR A 41 6.53 -4.90 16.54
N GLU A 42 6.27 -6.20 16.51
CA GLU A 42 6.97 -7.21 17.30
C GLU A 42 7.42 -8.36 16.38
N GLY A 43 8.71 -8.68 16.43
CA GLY A 43 9.31 -9.76 15.65
C GLY A 43 10.37 -9.31 14.67
N ALA A 44 10.89 -10.26 13.89
CA ALA A 44 11.95 -10.00 12.93
C ALA A 44 11.41 -9.34 11.65
N VAL A 45 12.22 -8.45 11.08
CA VAL A 45 12.00 -7.91 9.74
C VAL A 45 12.11 -9.04 8.72
N PHE A 46 11.20 -9.07 7.75
CA PHE A 46 11.23 -10.06 6.67
C PHE A 46 10.79 -9.44 5.35
N ARG A 47 11.06 -10.13 4.25
CA ARG A 47 10.65 -9.69 2.92
C ARG A 47 9.52 -10.56 2.42
N ALA A 48 8.51 -9.93 1.83
CA ALA A 48 7.35 -10.62 1.27
C ALA A 48 6.98 -10.04 -0.09
N MET A 49 6.44 -10.91 -0.95
CA MET A 49 5.83 -10.49 -2.19
C MET A 49 4.36 -10.14 -1.94
N LEU A 50 3.99 -8.88 -2.20
CA LEU A 50 2.62 -8.39 -2.13
C LEU A 50 2.08 -8.24 -3.55
N LYS A 51 0.78 -8.47 -3.70
CA LYS A 51 0.09 -8.31 -4.98
C LYS A 51 -0.79 -7.08 -4.95
N ASP A 52 -0.94 -6.45 -6.12
CA ASP A 52 -1.97 -5.45 -6.31
C ASP A 52 -3.35 -6.04 -5.94
N PRO A 53 -4.13 -5.36 -5.09
CA PRO A 53 -5.46 -5.78 -4.73
C PRO A 53 -6.43 -5.59 -5.90
N ARG A 54 -6.55 -6.62 -6.75
CA ARG A 54 -7.39 -6.70 -7.97
C ARG A 54 -8.86 -6.23 -7.90
N MET A 55 -9.41 -5.91 -6.73
CA MET A 55 -10.79 -5.44 -6.57
C MET A 55 -10.92 -4.12 -5.80
N LEU A 56 -9.81 -3.42 -5.52
CA LEU A 56 -9.87 -2.11 -4.86
C LEU A 56 -9.84 -1.00 -5.91
N THR A 57 -10.97 -0.33 -6.08
CA THR A 57 -11.10 0.85 -6.95
C THR A 57 -10.43 2.09 -6.34
N ASP A 58 -10.26 2.12 -5.01
CA ASP A 58 -9.58 3.19 -4.28
C ASP A 58 -8.22 2.70 -3.77
N PHE A 59 -7.34 2.29 -4.70
CA PHE A 59 -5.98 1.87 -4.40
C PHE A 59 -4.97 2.71 -5.18
N LEU A 60 -4.16 3.46 -4.45
CA LEU A 60 -3.03 4.20 -4.99
C LEU A 60 -1.79 3.29 -4.99
N GLN A 61 -1.31 2.95 -6.18
CA GLN A 61 -0.15 2.08 -6.34
C GLN A 61 1.11 2.73 -5.77
N PRO A 62 1.74 2.12 -4.74
CA PRO A 62 2.92 2.72 -4.13
C PRO A 62 4.13 2.63 -5.06
N ILE A 63 5.02 3.61 -4.93
CA ILE A 63 6.30 3.66 -5.65
C ILE A 63 7.41 3.00 -4.81
N VAL A 64 8.51 2.65 -5.46
CA VAL A 64 9.72 2.13 -4.79
C VAL A 64 10.26 3.17 -3.80
N GLY A 65 10.69 2.71 -2.63
CA GLY A 65 11.14 3.53 -1.50
C GLY A 65 10.01 4.05 -0.61
N LYS A 66 8.74 3.90 -1.00
CA LYS A 66 7.61 4.33 -0.18
C LYS A 66 7.39 3.35 0.98
N THR A 67 7.28 3.90 2.18
CA THR A 67 6.77 3.18 3.35
C THR A 67 5.26 3.31 3.41
N VAL A 68 4.57 2.18 3.60
CA VAL A 68 3.10 2.07 3.66
C VAL A 68 2.70 1.07 4.75
N GLY A 69 1.42 1.08 5.14
CA GLY A 69 0.81 0.09 6.00
C GLY A 69 0.64 -1.25 5.29
N VAL A 70 1.00 -2.33 5.99
CA VAL A 70 0.80 -3.70 5.52
C VAL A 70 0.20 -4.55 6.63
N GLU A 71 -0.48 -5.62 6.24
CA GLU A 71 -0.94 -6.65 7.15
C GLU A 71 -0.21 -7.96 6.82
N PHE A 72 0.23 -8.69 7.84
CA PHE A 72 0.89 -9.97 7.68
C PHE A 72 0.28 -11.05 8.57
N ASP A 73 0.36 -12.30 8.11
CA ASP A 73 -0.04 -13.47 8.88
C ASP A 73 1.23 -14.21 9.32
N ALA A 74 1.56 -14.10 10.61
CA ALA A 74 2.74 -14.73 11.20
C ALA A 74 2.77 -16.26 11.03
N ALA A 75 1.60 -16.91 10.90
CA ALA A 75 1.52 -18.35 10.76
C ALA A 75 1.87 -18.83 9.33
N SER A 76 1.59 -18.01 8.31
CA SER A 76 1.81 -18.38 6.91
C SER A 76 2.90 -17.57 6.19
N GLY A 77 3.45 -16.54 6.83
CA GLY A 77 4.44 -15.63 6.24
C GLY A 77 3.88 -14.77 5.11
N LYS A 78 2.55 -14.76 4.91
CA LYS A 78 1.90 -13.98 3.86
C LYS A 78 1.70 -12.55 4.33
N ALA A 79 1.87 -11.61 3.40
CA ALA A 79 1.59 -10.20 3.63
C ALA A 79 0.72 -9.62 2.52
N ARG A 80 0.02 -8.52 2.84
CA ARG A 80 -0.83 -7.76 1.93
C ARG A 80 -0.84 -6.29 2.34
N PHE A 81 -1.23 -5.42 1.43
CA PHE A 81 -1.40 -4.00 1.75
C PHE A 81 -2.54 -3.78 2.75
N ASP A 82 -2.34 -2.85 3.69
CA ASP A 82 -3.40 -2.41 4.60
C ASP A 82 -4.37 -1.52 3.84
N LYS A 83 -5.61 -2.01 3.68
CA LYS A 83 -6.67 -1.29 2.94
C LYS A 83 -7.15 -0.01 3.65
N SER A 84 -6.82 0.12 4.94
CA SER A 84 -7.16 1.29 5.75
C SER A 84 -6.05 2.35 5.75
N ASP A 85 -4.92 2.09 5.09
CA ASP A 85 -3.84 3.07 5.01
C ASP A 85 -4.23 4.22 4.06
N PRO A 86 -4.33 5.47 4.55
CA PRO A 86 -4.62 6.62 3.71
C PRO A 86 -3.55 6.88 2.64
N GLN A 87 -2.30 6.41 2.83
CA GLN A 87 -1.26 6.53 1.82
C GLN A 87 -1.50 5.64 0.60
N LEU A 88 -2.38 4.65 0.73
CA LEU A 88 -2.79 3.72 -0.31
C LEU A 88 -4.20 4.03 -0.86
N SER A 89 -4.84 5.11 -0.41
CA SER A 89 -6.14 5.57 -0.93
C SER A 89 -5.92 6.69 -1.96
N PHE A 90 -6.46 6.49 -3.17
CA PHE A 90 -6.43 7.50 -4.23
C PHE A 90 -7.21 8.74 -3.81
N LYS A 91 -8.38 8.55 -3.19
CA LYS A 91 -9.23 9.64 -2.69
C LYS A 91 -8.55 10.46 -1.60
N ALA A 92 -7.86 9.80 -0.66
CA ALA A 92 -7.13 10.50 0.39
C ALA A 92 -5.98 11.34 -0.19
N PHE A 93 -5.26 10.79 -1.16
CA PHE A 93 -4.22 11.51 -1.89
C PHE A 93 -4.77 12.71 -2.67
N GLU A 94 -5.84 12.52 -3.44
CA GLU A 94 -6.47 13.58 -4.22
C GLU A 94 -6.93 14.73 -3.31
N ARG A 95 -7.58 14.43 -2.19
CA ARG A 95 -8.01 15.44 -1.22
C ARG A 95 -6.82 16.20 -0.63
N ALA A 96 -5.74 15.49 -0.26
CA ALA A 96 -4.54 16.14 0.25
C ALA A 96 -3.88 17.07 -0.79
N GLN A 97 -3.88 16.67 -2.07
CA GLN A 97 -3.38 17.50 -3.17
C GLN A 97 -4.26 18.72 -3.41
N GLN A 98 -5.59 18.57 -3.42
CA GLN A 98 -6.52 19.69 -3.56
C GLN A 98 -6.35 20.71 -2.42
N ASP A 99 -6.23 20.23 -1.18
CA ASP A 99 -5.98 21.07 -0.02
C ASP A 99 -4.62 21.78 -0.10
N ALA A 100 -3.58 21.09 -0.58
CA ALA A 100 -2.25 21.68 -0.77
C ALA A 100 -2.25 22.78 -1.84
N VAL A 101 -2.89 22.55 -2.98
CA VAL A 101 -3.05 23.56 -4.05
C VAL A 101 -3.82 24.77 -3.52
N ARG A 102 -4.94 24.54 -2.83
CA ARG A 102 -5.74 25.62 -2.25
C ARG A 102 -4.94 26.47 -1.27
N ARG A 103 -4.12 25.84 -0.40
CA ARG A 103 -3.23 26.54 0.53
C ARG A 103 -2.15 27.35 -0.18
N ALA A 104 -1.54 26.79 -1.23
CA ALA A 104 -0.50 27.47 -2.00
C ALA A 104 -1.02 28.72 -2.73
N LEU A 105 -2.31 28.74 -3.06
CA LEU A 105 -2.98 29.87 -3.71
C LEU A 105 -3.60 30.88 -2.73
N ASP A 106 -3.55 30.64 -1.40
CA ASP A 106 -4.07 31.60 -0.41
C ASP A 106 -2.99 32.65 -0.07
N PRO A 107 -3.14 33.90 -0.51
CA PRO A 107 -2.12 34.95 -0.33
C PRO A 107 -1.97 35.41 1.12
N ARG A 108 -2.77 34.91 2.07
CA ARG A 108 -2.79 35.36 3.46
C ARG A 108 -1.87 34.58 4.41
N GLN A 109 -1.14 33.59 3.90
CA GLN A 109 -0.21 32.75 4.69
C GLN A 109 1.22 33.32 4.79
N GLY A 110 1.42 34.60 4.42
CA GLY A 110 2.66 35.33 4.65
C GLY A 110 2.39 36.68 5.31
N SER A 111 2.34 36.69 6.64
CA SER A 111 2.50 37.85 7.53
C SER A 111 3.05 37.37 8.87
#